data_AF-A0A659XY76-F1
#
_entry.id   AF-A0A659XY76-F1
#
_cell.length_a   1.000
_cell.length_b   1.000
_cell.length_c   1.000
_cell.angle_alpha   90.00
_cell.angle_beta   90.00
_cell.angle_gamma   90.00
#
_symmetry.space_group_name_H-M   'P 1'
#
loop_
_entity.id
_entity.type
_entity.pdbx_description
1 polymer ?
#
loop_
_entity_poly.entity_id
_entity_poly.type
_entity_poly.pdbx_seq_one_letter_code
_entity_poly.pdbx_strand_id
1 'polypeptide(L)'
;HCAGLRNTQALGDYVLAHAYVREDHVLDDDLPVWVPIPPLAEIQVALQEAVAEVTGLSGYDLKRIMRTGTVATIDNRNWELRDQR
;
A
#
# COMPACT_ATOMS: atom_id res chain seq x y z
N HIS A 1 1.13 -9.22 -5.05
CA HIS A 1 -0.29 -8.97 -4.72
C HIS A 1 -0.39 -8.52 -3.27
N CYS A 2 -1.49 -7.90 -2.85
CA CYS A 2 -1.71 -7.51 -1.45
C CYS A 2 -3.15 -7.80 -1.02
N ALA A 3 -3.44 -7.70 0.27
CA ALA A 3 -4.79 -7.78 0.81
C ALA A 3 -5.39 -6.37 0.98
N GLY A 4 -6.68 -6.23 0.69
CA GLY A 4 -7.45 -5.05 1.09
C GLY A 4 -7.92 -5.20 2.53
N LEU A 5 -7.59 -4.22 3.39
CA LEU A 5 -7.97 -4.22 4.81
C LEU A 5 -9.20 -3.35 5.10
N ARG A 6 -9.83 -2.78 4.06
CA ARG A 6 -11.04 -1.96 4.16
C ARG A 6 -12.19 -2.64 3.44
N ASN A 7 -13.36 -2.63 4.08
CA ASN A 7 -14.59 -3.21 3.52
C ASN A 7 -15.05 -2.57 2.21
N THR A 8 -14.54 -1.39 1.87
CA THR A 8 -14.84 -0.70 0.61
C THR A 8 -13.93 -1.11 -0.55
N GLN A 9 -12.91 -1.94 -0.32
CA GLN A 9 -12.01 -2.42 -1.37
C GLN A 9 -12.54 -3.72 -1.97
N ALA A 10 -12.42 -3.84 -3.28
CA ALA A 10 -12.71 -5.04 -4.03
C ALA A 10 -11.42 -5.74 -4.49
N LEU A 11 -11.52 -7.04 -4.80
CA LEU A 11 -10.45 -7.75 -5.47
C LEU A 11 -10.21 -7.13 -6.85
N GLY A 12 -8.96 -6.80 -7.14
CA GLY A 12 -8.56 -6.12 -8.38
C GLY A 12 -8.31 -4.62 -8.24
N ASP A 13 -8.70 -4.01 -7.11
CA ASP A 13 -8.35 -2.62 -6.83
C ASP A 13 -6.83 -2.44 -6.65
N TYR A 14 -6.34 -1.28 -7.04
CA TYR A 14 -4.96 -0.84 -6.87
C TYR A 14 -4.75 -0.13 -5.53
N VAL A 15 -3.56 -0.32 -4.96
CA VAL A 15 -3.11 0.40 -3.77
C VAL A 15 -1.80 1.11 -4.08
N LEU A 16 -1.79 2.44 -3.92
CA LEU A 16 -0.58 3.25 -3.98
C LEU A 16 -0.11 3.54 -2.55
N ALA A 17 1.04 2.97 -2.19
CA ALA A 17 1.63 3.22 -0.88
C ALA A 17 2.19 4.64 -0.82
N HIS A 18 1.72 5.45 0.14
CA HIS A 18 2.32 6.73 0.51
C HIS A 18 3.09 6.68 1.84
N ALA A 19 2.98 5.54 2.54
CA ALA A 19 3.67 5.28 3.80
C ALA A 19 3.69 3.77 4.05
N TYR A 20 4.56 3.33 4.95
CA TYR A 20 4.73 1.93 5.31
C TYR A 20 4.67 1.73 6.81
N VAL A 21 3.93 0.71 7.25
CA VAL A 21 4.13 0.08 8.57
C VAL A 21 5.10 -1.06 8.37
N ARG A 22 6.22 -1.03 9.09
CA ARG A 22 7.30 -2.00 8.99
C ARG A 22 7.26 -2.96 10.17
N GLU A 23 6.68 -4.12 9.92
CA GLU A 23 6.67 -5.30 10.79
C GLU A 23 7.40 -6.46 10.07
N ASP A 24 8.32 -6.11 9.18
CA ASP A 24 9.11 -7.00 8.34
C ASP A 24 10.44 -7.39 9.00
N HIS A 25 10.89 -6.61 9.99
CA HIS A 25 12.02 -6.84 10.90
C HIS A 25 13.42 -6.99 10.28
N VAL A 26 13.51 -7.27 8.98
CA VAL A 26 14.74 -7.63 8.28
C VAL A 26 15.76 -6.49 8.17
N LEU A 27 15.32 -5.24 8.29
CA LEU A 27 16.18 -4.05 8.19
C LEU A 27 16.22 -3.23 9.49
N ASP A 28 15.74 -3.75 10.61
CA ASP A 28 15.56 -2.94 11.83
C ASP A 28 16.88 -2.46 12.44
N ASP A 29 17.97 -3.24 12.29
CA ASP A 29 19.29 -2.89 12.82
C ASP A 29 19.98 -1.77 12.01
N ASP A 30 19.84 -1.78 10.69
CA ASP A 30 20.47 -0.81 9.78
C ASP A 30 19.59 0.42 9.53
N LEU A 31 18.27 0.22 9.49
CA LEU A 31 17.27 1.26 9.29
C LEU A 31 16.17 1.11 10.33
N PRO A 32 16.32 1.74 11.50
CA PRO A 32 15.37 1.58 12.59
C PRO A 32 13.94 2.01 12.24
N VAL A 33 12.95 1.37 12.85
CA VAL A 33 11.51 1.54 12.53
C VAL A 33 10.97 2.96 12.71
N TRP A 34 11.63 3.79 13.53
CA TRP A 34 11.23 5.20 13.72
C TRP A 34 11.76 6.13 12.64
N VAL A 35 12.66 5.65 11.77
CA VAL A 35 13.17 6.45 10.65
C VAL A 35 12.09 6.51 9.57
N PRO A 36 11.62 7.70 9.19
CA PRO A 36 10.59 7.82 8.18
C PRO A 36 11.14 7.45 6.79
N ILE A 37 10.36 6.66 6.04
CA ILE A 37 10.61 6.37 4.63
C ILE A 37 9.58 7.16 3.80
N PRO A 38 9.93 8.37 3.32
CA PRO A 38 8.98 9.20 2.59
C PRO A 38 8.75 8.67 1.17
N PRO A 39 7.53 8.82 0.63
CA PRO A 39 7.30 8.55 -0.78
C PRO A 39 7.95 9.66 -1.63
N LEU A 40 8.50 9.29 -2.79
CA LEU A 40 8.95 10.25 -3.79
C LEU A 40 7.76 10.80 -4.56
N ALA A 41 7.53 12.10 -4.50
CA ALA A 41 6.33 12.74 -5.08
C ALA A 41 6.21 12.49 -6.59
N GLU A 42 7.34 12.55 -7.30
CA GLU A 42 7.44 12.33 -8.75
C GLU A 42 6.99 10.91 -9.12
N ILE A 43 7.37 9.92 -8.30
CA ILE A 43 6.97 8.52 -8.50
C ILE A 43 5.50 8.30 -8.15
N GLN A 44 4.99 8.97 -7.11
CA GLN A 44 3.57 8.89 -6.75
C GLN A 44 2.68 9.41 -7.88
N VAL A 45 3.05 10.56 -8.47
CA VAL A 45 2.35 11.14 -9.62
C VAL A 45 2.45 10.21 -10.83
N ALA A 46 3.65 9.75 -11.18
CA ALA A 46 3.86 8.87 -12.33
C ALA A 46 3.06 7.56 -12.22
N LEU A 47 3.00 6.93 -11.04
CA LEU A 47 2.21 5.72 -10.83
C LEU A 47 0.70 5.97 -10.93
N GLN A 48 0.21 7.09 -10.40
CA GLN A 48 -1.20 7.46 -10.53
C GLN A 48 -1.59 7.74 -11.98
N GLU A 49 -0.74 8.46 -12.71
CA GLU A 49 -0.94 8.76 -14.13
C GLU A 49 -0.89 7.49 -14.98
N ALA A 50 0.04 6.58 -14.70
CA ALA A 50 0.13 5.30 -15.41
C ALA A 50 -1.13 4.44 -15.22
N VAL A 51 -1.69 4.37 -14.01
CA VAL A 51 -2.96 3.66 -13.78
C VAL A 51 -4.11 4.33 -14.54
N ALA A 52 -4.16 5.67 -14.52
CA ALA A 52 -5.17 6.42 -15.27
C ALA A 52 -5.08 6.15 -16.78
N GLU A 53 -3.88 6.14 -17.35
CA GLU A 53 -3.64 5.87 -18.77
C GLU A 53 -4.06 4.46 -19.16
N VAL A 54 -3.61 3.44 -18.42
CA VAL A 54 -3.88 2.02 -18.75
C VAL A 54 -5.36 1.68 -18.59
N THR A 55 -6.03 2.25 -17.58
CA THR A 55 -7.45 1.95 -17.31
C THR A 55 -8.40 2.86 -18.08
N GLY A 56 -7.91 3.97 -18.63
CA GLY A 56 -8.74 5.02 -19.24
C GLY A 56 -9.62 5.77 -18.24
N LEU A 57 -9.42 5.59 -16.94
CA LEU A 57 -10.20 6.23 -15.88
C LEU A 57 -9.55 7.52 -15.42
N SER A 58 -10.37 8.47 -14.97
CA SER A 58 -9.90 9.74 -14.42
C SER A 58 -10.78 10.22 -13.28
N GLY A 59 -10.29 11.22 -12.53
CA GLY A 59 -11.07 11.89 -11.49
C GLY A 59 -11.65 10.94 -10.44
N TYR A 60 -12.98 10.93 -10.31
CA TYR A 60 -13.68 10.10 -9.32
C TYR A 60 -13.59 8.61 -9.64
N ASP A 61 -13.69 8.22 -10.92
CA ASP A 61 -13.70 6.81 -11.30
C ASP A 61 -12.34 6.14 -11.06
N LEU A 62 -11.23 6.89 -11.23
CA LEU A 62 -9.91 6.43 -10.84
C LEU A 62 -9.82 6.17 -9.33
N LYS A 63 -10.36 7.08 -8.50
CA LYS A 63 -10.36 6.94 -7.04
C LYS A 63 -11.22 5.77 -6.54
N ARG A 64 -12.17 5.28 -7.35
CA ARG A 64 -12.98 4.11 -7.00
C ARG A 64 -12.16 2.83 -7.01
N ILE A 65 -11.17 2.73 -7.90
CA ILE A 65 -10.37 1.52 -8.08
C ILE A 65 -8.94 1.66 -7.53
N MET A 66 -8.48 2.88 -7.25
CA MET A 66 -7.13 3.14 -6.78
C MET A 66 -7.17 3.88 -5.43
N ARG A 67 -6.52 3.29 -4.42
CA ARG A 67 -6.46 3.85 -3.08
C ARG A 67 -5.03 4.21 -2.72
N THR A 68 -4.77 5.49 -2.43
CA THR A 68 -3.53 5.93 -1.80
C THR A 68 -3.63 5.75 -0.28
N GLY A 69 -2.67 5.08 0.34
CA GLY A 69 -2.75 4.70 1.75
C GLY A 69 -1.44 4.17 2.33
N THR A 70 -1.49 3.77 3.60
CA THR A 70 -0.37 3.13 4.29
C THR A 70 -0.42 1.63 4.03
N VAL A 71 0.70 1.02 3.66
CA VAL A 71 0.82 -0.42 3.46
C VAL A 71 1.59 -1.04 4.62
N ALA A 72 1.01 -2.06 5.24
CA ALA A 72 1.71 -2.85 6.25
C ALA A 72 2.48 -3.99 5.57
N THR A 73 3.77 -4.07 5.82
CA THR A 73 4.63 -5.19 5.41
C THR A 73 4.96 -5.99 6.65
N ILE A 74 4.67 -7.28 6.63
CA ILE A 74 4.78 -8.18 7.78
C ILE A 74 5.57 -9.42 7.33
N ASP A 75 6.49 -9.89 8.17
CA ASP A 75 7.29 -11.11 7.93
C ASP A 75 6.48 -12.42 8.07
N ASN A 76 5.38 -12.40 8.80
CA ASN A 76 4.54 -13.54 9.09
C ASN A 76 3.37 -13.65 8.10
N ARG A 77 3.43 -14.64 7.21
CA ARG A 77 2.37 -14.89 6.23
C ARG A 77 1.02 -15.28 6.84
N ASN A 78 1.01 -15.88 8.04
CA ASN A 78 -0.19 -16.30 8.78
C ASN A 78 -0.58 -15.26 9.86
N TRP A 79 -0.37 -13.97 9.57
CA TRP A 79 -0.68 -12.86 10.48
C TRP A 79 -2.15 -12.86 10.94
N GLU A 80 -3.05 -13.43 10.14
CA GLU A 80 -4.48 -13.57 10.42
C GLU A 80 -4.77 -14.45 11.66
N LEU A 81 -3.81 -15.26 12.11
CA LEU A 81 -3.96 -16.16 13.26
C LEU A 81 -3.54 -15.54 14.60
N ARG A 82 -2.97 -14.32 14.61
CA ARG A 82 -2.43 -13.69 15.84
C ARG A 82 -3.51 -13.42 16.90
N ASP A 83 -4.74 -13.12 16.50
CA ASP A 83 -5.86 -12.74 17.39
C ASP A 83 -6.83 -13.89 17.73
N GLN A 84 -6.56 -15.14 17.30
CA GLN A 84 -7.49 -16.27 17.49
C GLN A 84 -7.32 -17.01 18.83
N ARG A 85 -7.04 -16.29 19.93
CA ARG A 85 -6.94 -16.88 21.28
C ARG A 85 -8.26 -16.84 22.05
#